data_AF-A0A2D8ARQ3-F1
#
_entry.id   AF-A0A2D8ARQ3-F1
#
_cell.length_a   1.000
_cell.length_b   1.000
_cell.length_c   1.000
_cell.angle_alpha   90.00
_cell.angle_beta   90.00
_cell.angle_gamma   90.00
#
_symmetry.space_group_name_H-M   'P 1'
#
loop_
_entity.id
_entity.type
_entity.pdbx_description
1 polymer ?
#
loop_
_entity_poly.entity_id
_entity_poly.type
_entity_poly.pdbx_seq_one_letter_code
_entity_poly.pdbx_strand_id
1 'polypeptide(L)' 'MQQLSKQIDSYMADIDLVNMMCQALESNSHYSVKVVHWSDAYCIHWANKINQCENWNNLQFKYDFKSKKFKFGRKDLLLA' A
#
# COMPACT_ATOMS: atom_id res chain seq x y z
N MET A 1 16.09 -6.72 1.77
CA MET A 1 15.12 -5.71 1.29
C MET A 1 14.86 -4.69 2.39
N GLN A 2 14.81 -3.39 2.09
CA GLN A 2 14.49 -2.36 3.09
C GLN A 2 12.98 -2.13 3.16
N GLN A 3 12.42 -2.18 4.37
CA GLN A 3 11.02 -1.84 4.63
C GLN A 3 10.90 -0.37 5.05
N LEU A 4 10.19 0.42 4.27
CA LEU A 4 9.96 1.84 4.49
C LEU A 4 8.63 2.06 5.21
N SER A 5 8.69 2.48 6.48
CA SER A 5 7.49 2.89 7.23
C SER A 5 7.20 4.37 6.98
N LYS A 6 5.97 4.70 6.59
CA LYS A 6 5.53 6.07 6.27
C LYS A 6 4.14 6.37 6.84
N GLN A 7 3.82 7.66 6.92
CA GLN A 7 2.51 8.16 7.32
C GLN A 7 2.07 9.22 6.31
N ILE A 8 0.82 9.11 5.85
CA ILE A 8 0.18 10.05 4.93
C ILE A 8 -0.85 10.83 5.74
N ASP A 9 -0.60 12.13 5.86
CA ASP A 9 -1.45 13.11 6.52
C ASP A 9 -1.74 14.24 5.51
N SER A 10 -2.56 13.90 4.52
CA SER A 10 -2.82 14.72 3.34
C SER A 10 -4.30 14.61 2.98
N TYR A 11 -4.86 15.68 2.44
CA TYR A 11 -6.23 15.68 1.90
C TYR A 11 -6.35 14.81 0.65
N MET A 12 -5.24 14.56 -0.05
CA MET A 12 -5.15 13.70 -1.25
C MET A 12 -4.45 12.38 -0.93
N ALA A 13 -4.79 11.78 0.22
CA ALA A 13 -4.09 10.61 0.71
C ALA A 13 -4.17 9.39 -0.20
N ASP A 14 -5.22 9.30 -1.03
CA ASP A 14 -5.37 8.30 -2.08
C ASP A 14 -4.33 8.45 -3.19
N ILE A 15 -4.12 9.68 -3.67
CA ILE A 15 -3.10 10.00 -4.68
C ILE A 15 -1.71 9.69 -4.12
N ASP A 16 -1.42 10.13 -2.90
CA ASP A 16 -0.13 9.88 -2.25
C ASP A 16 0.14 8.38 -2.10
N LEU A 17 -0.89 7.61 -1.70
CA LEU A 17 -0.79 6.17 -1.57
C LEU A 17 -0.54 5.49 -2.92
N VAL A 18 -1.26 5.89 -3.98
CA VAL A 18 -1.06 5.37 -5.34
C VAL A 18 0.33 5.69 -5.88
N ASN A 19 0.82 6.91 -5.66
CA ASN A 19 2.19 7.29 -6.06
C ASN A 19 3.23 6.40 -5.38
N MET A 20 3.06 6.10 -4.09
CA MET A 20 3.94 5.18 -3.38
C MET A 20 3.82 3.74 -3.90
N MET A 21 2.63 3.30 -4.32
CA MET A 21 2.44 2.00 -4.96
C MET A 21 3.18 1.92 -6.30
N CYS A 22 3.16 2.98 -7.11
CA CYS A 22 3.96 3.07 -8.34
C CYS A 22 5.46 2.95 -8.02
N GLN A 23 5.95 3.72 -7.04
CA GLN A 23 7.34 3.64 -6.59
C GLN A 23 7.72 2.23 -6.09
N ALA A 24 6.79 1.51 -5.46
CA ALA A 24 7.01 0.14 -5.01
C ALA A 24 7.11 -0.89 -6.15
N LEU A 25 6.56 -0.58 -7.33
CA LEU A 25 6.71 -1.41 -8.52
C LEU A 25 8.03 -1.14 -9.25
N GLU A 26 8.47 0.12 -9.26
CA GLU A 26 9.72 0.54 -9.90
C GLU A 26 10.96 0.22 -9.06
N SER A 27 10.82 0.21 -7.73
CA SER A 27 11.90 -0.04 -6.79
C SER A 27 11.77 -1.40 -6.09
N ASN A 28 12.87 -1.90 -5.53
CA ASN A 28 12.84 -3.10 -4.67
C ASN A 28 12.37 -2.79 -3.23
N SER A 29 11.60 -1.71 -3.04
CA SER A 29 11.20 -1.20 -1.73
C SER A 29 9.87 -1.77 -1.28
N HIS A 30 9.78 -2.07 0.02
CA HIS A 30 8.55 -2.53 0.65
C HIS A 30 8.01 -1.44 1.55
N TYR A 31 6.76 -1.07 1.40
CA TYR A 31 6.17 0.03 2.15
C TYR A 31 5.24 -0.48 3.25
N SER A 32 5.25 0.23 4.37
CA SER A 32 4.27 0.11 5.44
C SER A 32 3.70 1.49 5.76
N VAL A 33 2.49 1.77 5.30
CA VAL A 33 1.93 3.13 5.23
C VAL A 33 0.69 3.26 6.10
N LYS A 34 0.70 4.21 7.03
CA LYS A 34 -0.50 4.62 7.78
C LYS A 34 -1.14 5.81 7.08
N VAL A 35 -2.42 5.74 6.75
CA VAL A 35 -3.20 6.91 6.32
C VAL A 35 -3.98 7.43 7.52
N VAL A 36 -3.71 8.66 7.96
CA VAL A 36 -4.14 9.17 9.27
C VAL A 36 -5.65 9.30 9.37
N HIS A 37 -6.28 9.83 8.32
CA HIS A 37 -7.69 10.24 8.35
C HIS A 37 -8.66 9.15 7.84
N TRP A 38 -8.14 7.98 7.49
CA TRP A 38 -8.97 6.90 6.97
C TRP A 38 -9.45 6.02 8.11
N SER A 39 -10.74 5.72 8.12
CA SER A 39 -11.29 4.71 9.00
C SER A 39 -10.79 3.32 8.60
N ASP A 40 -10.74 2.39 9.55
CA ASP A 40 -10.31 1.01 9.26
C ASP A 40 -11.22 0.36 8.19
N ALA A 41 -12.53 0.67 8.22
CA ALA A 41 -13.49 0.21 7.21
C ALA A 41 -13.19 0.75 5.81
N TYR A 42 -12.85 2.04 5.72
CA TYR A 42 -12.44 2.64 4.44
C TYR A 42 -11.13 2.03 3.93
N CYS A 43 -10.18 1.75 4.83
CA CYS A 43 -8.93 1.10 4.47
C CYS A 43 -9.14 -0.31 3.90
N ILE A 44 -10.03 -1.09 4.52
CA ILE A 44 -10.40 -2.44 4.05
C ILE A 44 -11.07 -2.34 2.68
N HIS A 45 -12.03 -1.43 2.52
CA HIS A 45 -12.71 -1.21 1.25
C HIS A 45 -11.71 -0.85 0.14
N TRP A 46 -10.78 0.07 0.43
CA TRP A 46 -9.72 0.46 -0.49
C TRP A 46 -8.82 -0.72 -0.88
N ALA A 47 -8.36 -1.51 0.10
CA ALA A 47 -7.53 -2.68 -0.17
C ALA A 47 -8.23 -3.69 -1.08
N ASN A 48 -9.53 -3.93 -0.88
CA ASN A 48 -10.32 -4.79 -1.76
C ASN A 48 -10.40 -4.23 -3.18
N LYS A 49 -10.64 -2.92 -3.32
CA LYS A 49 -10.70 -2.25 -4.62
C LYS A 49 -9.39 -2.35 -5.39
N ILE A 50 -8.25 -2.16 -4.72
CA ILE A 50 -6.92 -2.28 -5.34
C ILE A 50 -6.66 -3.73 -5.75
N ASN A 51 -6.97 -4.71 -4.90
CA ASN A 51 -6.77 -6.13 -5.21
C ASN A 51 -7.67 -6.67 -6.34
N GLN A 52 -8.75 -5.97 -6.68
CA GLN A 52 -9.61 -6.28 -7.83
C GLN A 52 -9.19 -5.58 -9.12
N CYS A 53 -8.26 -4.63 -9.06
CA CYS A 53 -7.85 -3.84 -10.21
C CYS A 53 -6.64 -4.51 -10.89
N GLU A 54 -6.83 -4.95 -12.13
CA GLU A 54 -5.84 -5.72 -12.89
C GLU A 54 -4.50 -5.00 -13.08
N ASN A 55 -4.51 -3.66 -13.13
CA ASN A 55 -3.30 -2.84 -13.24
C ASN A 55 -2.33 -3.05 -12.06
N TRP A 56 -2.80 -3.56 -10.92
CA TRP A 56 -2.00 -3.81 -9.72
C TRP A 56 -1.67 -5.29 -9.52
N ASN A 57 -1.84 -6.13 -10.54
CA ASN A 57 -1.57 -7.57 -10.43
C ASN A 57 -0.12 -7.90 -10.07
N ASN A 58 0.84 -7.02 -10.35
CA ASN A 58 2.25 -7.21 -9.98
C ASN A 58 2.60 -6.65 -8.59
N LEU A 59 1.64 -6.02 -7.90
CA LEU A 59 1.78 -5.47 -6.56
C LEU A 59 1.14 -6.41 -5.54
N GLN A 60 1.88 -6.83 -4.51
CA GLN A 60 1.27 -7.39 -3.32
C GLN A 60 0.74 -6.24 -2.49
N PHE A 61 -0.56 -6.18 -2.25
CA PHE A 61 -1.19 -5.10 -1.47
C PHE A 61 -2.11 -5.66 -0.40
N LYS A 62 -1.88 -5.29 0.86
CA LYS A 62 -2.75 -5.68 1.98
C LYS A 62 -2.90 -4.57 3.00
N TYR A 63 -4.06 -4.53 3.66
CA TYR A 63 -4.24 -3.74 4.87
C TYR A 63 -4.05 -4.63 6.10
N ASP A 64 -3.16 -4.23 7.01
CA ASP A 64 -2.90 -4.92 8.27
C ASP A 64 -3.65 -4.21 9.39
N PHE A 65 -4.73 -4.85 9.88
CA PHE A 65 -5.62 -4.31 10.90
C PHE A 65 -4.93 -4.09 12.26
N LYS A 66 -3.97 -4.96 12.62
CA LYS A 66 -3.25 -4.85 13.90
C LYS A 66 -2.36 -3.62 13.92
N SER A 67 -1.68 -3.35 12.82
CA SER A 67 -0.78 -2.20 12.70
C SER A 67 -1.46 -0.94 12.15
N LYS A 68 -2.70 -1.04 11.68
CA LYS A 68 -3.45 0.01 10.97
C LYS A 68 -2.66 0.61 9.81
N LYS A 69 -2.00 -0.26 9.03
CA LYS A 69 -1.13 0.14 7.92
C LYS A 69 -1.41 -0.68 6.67
N PHE A 70 -1.35 -0.02 5.53
CA PHE A 70 -1.16 -0.70 4.25
C PHE A 70 0.25 -1.25 4.17
N LYS A 71 0.40 -2.46 3.65
CA LYS A 71 1.67 -3.11 3.37
C LYS A 71 1.68 -3.50 1.91
N PHE A 72 2.67 -3.00 1.17
CA PHE A 72 2.76 -3.27 -0.25
C PHE A 72 4.18 -3.25 -0.81
N GLY A 73 4.37 -3.96 -1.91
CA GLY A 73 5.64 -4.15 -2.62
C GLY A 73 5.42 -5.05 -3.85
N ARG A 74 6.44 -5.16 -4.71
CA ARG A 74 6.40 -6.03 -5.90
C ARG A 74 6.28 -7.51 -5.50
N LYS A 75 5.41 -8.27 -6.17
CA LYS A 75 5.11 -9.69 -5.83
C LYS A 75 6.30 -10.63 -6.02
N ASP A 76 7.04 -10.46 -7.10
CA ASP A 76 8.21 -11.26 -7.49
C ASP A 76 9.39 -11.12 -6.52
N LEU A 77 9.48 -9.99 -5.80
CA LEU A 77 10.51 -9.76 -4.79
C LEU A 77 10.18 -10.37 -3.43
N LEU A 78 8.94 -10.81 -3.21
CA LEU A 78 8.52 -11.48 -1.97
C LEU A 78 8.67 -13.01 -2.06
N LEU A 79 9.00 -13.52 -3.25
CA LEU A 79 9.22 -14.95 -3.54
C LEU A 79 10.69 -15.28 -3.88
N ALA A 80 11.60 -14.31 -3.76
CA ALA A 80 13.05 -14.48 -3.92
C ALA A 80 13.76 -14.31 -2.57
#